data_AF-A0AAW5AJG3-F1
#
_entry.id   AF-A0AAW5AJG3-F1
#
_cell.length_a   1.000
_cell.length_b   1.000
_cell.length_c   1.000
_cell.angle_alpha   90.00
_cell.angle_beta   90.00
_cell.angle_gamma   90.00
#
_symmetry.space_group_name_H-M   'P 1'
#
loop_
_entity.id
_entity.type
_entity.pdbx_description
1 polymer ?
#
loop_
_entity_poly.entity_id
_entity_poly.type
_entity_poly.pdbx_seq_one_letter_code
_entity_poly.pdbx_strand_id
1 'polypeptide(L)'
;EEPPFDAEAWKTLTDADNPDPKPTRSLASKLSIGVSTPFQKAHPQIAAFFEKVEFPIDPLNRALATMSEHHTAPREVAQAFLKEHPEVWKAWLTEDVAQKVEASLK
;
A
#
# COMPACT_ATOMS: atom_id res chain seq x y z
N GLU A 1 14.65 -11.02 12.06
CA GLU A 1 13.88 -10.99 10.79
C GLU A 1 13.57 -12.43 10.38
N GLU A 2 12.42 -12.66 9.77
CA GLU A 2 12.06 -13.96 9.21
C GLU A 2 12.89 -14.28 7.96
N PRO A 3 13.20 -15.56 7.68
CA PRO A 3 13.93 -15.94 6.47
C PRO A 3 13.15 -15.58 5.19
N PRO A 4 13.83 -15.28 4.07
CA PRO A 4 13.19 -15.03 2.77
C PRO A 4 12.24 -16.14 2.34
N PHE A 5 11.31 -15.81 1.44
CA PHE A 5 10.33 -16.79 0.96
C PHE A 5 11.04 -17.98 0.29
N ASP A 6 10.77 -19.19 0.77
CA ASP A 6 11.19 -20.46 0.18
C ASP A 6 9.96 -21.33 -0.08
N ALA A 7 9.78 -21.76 -1.34
CA ALA A 7 8.58 -22.48 -1.75
C ALA A 7 8.47 -23.88 -1.14
N GLU A 8 9.59 -24.55 -0.82
CA GLU A 8 9.58 -25.88 -0.19
C GLU A 8 9.31 -25.76 1.31
N ALA A 9 9.91 -24.78 1.98
CA ALA A 9 9.58 -24.46 3.37
C ALA A 9 8.12 -24.05 3.50
N TRP A 10 7.59 -23.27 2.55
CA TRP A 10 6.19 -22.84 2.55
C TRP A 10 5.23 -24.04 2.52
N LYS A 11 5.49 -25.06 1.70
CA LYS A 11 4.70 -26.29 1.67
C LYS A 11 4.64 -26.96 3.05
N THR A 12 5.78 -27.06 3.72
CA THR A 12 5.83 -27.65 5.08
C THR A 12 5.11 -26.80 6.11
N LEU A 13 5.14 -25.47 5.97
CA LEU A 13 4.51 -24.53 6.90
C LEU A 13 2.99 -24.47 6.74
N THR A 14 2.48 -24.70 5.52
CA THR A 14 1.02 -24.70 5.22
C THR A 14 0.34 -26.05 5.39
N ASP A 15 1.10 -27.12 5.59
CA ASP A 15 0.58 -28.47 5.82
C ASP A 15 0.39 -28.70 7.32
N ALA A 16 -0.87 -28.80 7.76
CA ALA A 16 -1.23 -28.94 9.16
C ALA A 16 -0.76 -30.28 9.79
N ASP A 17 -0.51 -31.30 8.97
CA ASP A 17 -0.07 -32.62 9.41
C ASP A 17 1.46 -32.79 9.34
N ASN A 18 2.19 -31.75 8.93
CA ASN A 18 3.64 -31.83 8.81
C ASN A 18 4.32 -31.85 10.20
N PRO A 19 5.12 -32.88 10.52
CA PRO A 19 5.75 -32.99 11.84
C PRO A 19 6.94 -32.05 12.04
N ASP A 20 7.46 -31.40 10.99
CA ASP A 20 8.63 -30.52 11.02
C ASP A 20 8.46 -29.31 10.08
N PRO A 21 7.62 -28.32 10.44
CA PRO A 21 7.40 -27.12 9.63
C PRO A 21 8.67 -26.25 9.57
N LYS A 22 9.11 -25.92 8.36
CA LYS A 22 10.28 -25.06 8.14
C LYS A 22 9.90 -23.58 8.10
N PRO A 23 10.66 -22.70 8.75
CA PRO A 23 10.36 -21.26 8.75
C PRO A 23 10.60 -20.65 7.36
N THR A 24 9.67 -19.82 6.91
CA THR A 24 9.75 -18.97 5.72
C THR A 24 8.77 -17.82 5.88
N ARG A 25 9.12 -16.62 5.45
CA ARG A 25 8.13 -15.52 5.35
C ARG A 25 7.12 -15.80 4.24
N SER A 26 5.95 -15.19 4.32
CA SER A 26 4.97 -15.16 3.22
C SER A 26 5.49 -14.40 2.00
N LEU A 27 4.91 -14.68 0.82
CA LEU A 27 5.12 -13.85 -0.37
C LEU A 27 4.78 -12.39 -0.08
N ALA A 28 5.49 -11.48 -0.73
CA ALA A 28 5.17 -10.06 -0.66
C ALA A 28 3.77 -9.83 -1.24
N SER A 29 2.89 -9.21 -0.44
CA SER A 29 1.55 -8.83 -0.89
C SER A 29 1.65 -7.78 -2.00
N LYS A 30 1.00 -8.06 -3.13
CA LYS A 30 0.85 -7.08 -4.21
C LYS A 30 -0.49 -6.38 -4.09
N LEU A 31 -0.46 -5.08 -3.77
CA LEU A 31 -1.65 -4.23 -3.87
C LEU A 31 -1.86 -3.83 -5.34
N SER A 32 -3.10 -3.81 -5.81
CA SER A 32 -3.41 -3.43 -7.18
C SER A 32 -4.72 -2.65 -7.24
N ILE A 33 -4.75 -1.61 -8.07
CA ILE A 33 -5.95 -0.81 -8.33
C ILE A 33 -6.66 -1.40 -9.54
N GLY A 34 -7.90 -1.88 -9.33
CA GLY A 34 -8.75 -2.38 -10.40
C GLY A 34 -9.69 -1.30 -10.93
N VAL A 35 -9.72 -1.11 -12.24
CA VAL A 35 -10.70 -0.24 -12.92
C VAL A 35 -11.39 -1.00 -14.06
N SER A 36 -12.62 -0.61 -14.40
CA SER A 36 -13.33 -1.22 -15.52
C SER A 36 -12.73 -0.77 -16.87
N THR A 37 -12.78 -1.63 -17.88
CA THR A 37 -12.31 -1.28 -19.23
C THR A 37 -12.98 -0.02 -19.80
N PRO A 38 -14.31 0.19 -19.65
CA PRO A 38 -14.94 1.45 -20.09
C PRO A 38 -14.39 2.67 -19.36
N PHE A 39 -14.13 2.57 -18.05
CA PHE A 39 -13.56 3.68 -17.27
C PHE A 39 -12.16 4.05 -17.75
N GLN A 40 -11.29 3.06 -17.97
CA GLN A 40 -9.94 3.29 -18.49
C GLN A 40 -9.97 4.00 -19.85
N LYS A 41 -10.89 3.58 -20.74
CA LYS A 41 -11.05 4.20 -22.07
C LYS A 41 -11.58 5.63 -22.00
N ALA A 42 -12.51 5.91 -21.08
CA ALA A 42 -13.10 7.24 -20.91
C ALA A 42 -12.19 8.22 -20.16
N HIS A 43 -11.33 7.71 -19.27
CA HIS A 43 -10.49 8.51 -18.37
C HIS A 43 -9.03 8.02 -18.35
N PRO A 44 -8.33 8.00 -19.49
CA PRO A 44 -6.96 7.48 -19.58
C PRO A 44 -5.99 8.24 -18.66
N GLN A 45 -6.22 9.52 -18.41
CA GLN A 45 -5.42 10.34 -17.50
C GLN A 45 -5.54 9.90 -16.03
N ILE A 46 -6.72 9.43 -15.61
CA ILE A 46 -6.94 8.93 -14.25
C ILE A 46 -6.33 7.52 -14.12
N ALA A 47 -6.46 6.69 -15.16
CA ALA A 47 -5.79 5.40 -15.20
C ALA A 47 -4.26 5.56 -15.09
N ALA A 48 -3.66 6.49 -15.83
CA ALA A 48 -2.24 6.79 -15.75
C ALA A 48 -1.80 7.31 -14.38
N PHE A 49 -2.68 8.02 -13.65
CA PHE A 49 -2.45 8.37 -12.25
C PHE A 49 -2.44 7.12 -11.37
N PHE A 50 -3.45 6.24 -11.49
CA PHE A 50 -3.52 5.01 -10.70
C PHE A 50 -2.33 4.06 -10.94
N GLU A 51 -1.79 4.02 -12.16
CA GLU A 51 -0.58 3.25 -12.48
C GLU A 51 0.67 3.70 -11.69
N LYS A 52 0.68 4.94 -11.19
CA LYS A 52 1.76 5.48 -10.36
C LYS A 52 1.52 5.32 -8.85
N VAL A 53 0.31 4.97 -8.43
CA VAL A 53 -0.03 4.87 -7.00
C VAL A 53 0.67 3.67 -6.40
N GLU A 54 1.54 3.95 -5.44
CA GLU A 54 2.26 2.96 -4.66
C GLU A 54 2.29 3.41 -3.20
N PHE A 55 2.00 2.48 -2.29
CA PHE A 55 2.08 2.70 -0.86
C PHE A 55 3.22 1.88 -0.27
N PRO A 56 4.27 2.52 0.26
CA PRO A 56 5.30 1.83 1.02
C PRO A 56 4.68 1.15 2.26
N ILE A 57 4.95 -0.15 2.41
CA ILE A 57 4.31 -1.00 3.43
C ILE A 57 4.52 -0.48 4.85
N ASP A 58 5.74 -0.05 5.19
CA ASP A 58 6.08 0.38 6.55
C ASP A 58 5.32 1.66 6.98
N PRO A 59 5.35 2.78 6.23
CA PRO A 59 4.49 3.93 6.48
C PRO A 59 3.00 3.60 6.53
N LEU A 60 2.50 2.78 5.60
CA LEU A 60 1.09 2.42 5.54
C LEU A 60 0.66 1.65 6.79
N ASN A 61 1.44 0.66 7.21
CA ASN A 61 1.14 -0.14 8.40
C ASN A 61 1.19 0.70 9.68
N ARG A 62 2.11 1.67 9.78
CA ARG A 62 2.13 2.61 10.91
C ARG A 62 0.86 3.46 10.95
N ALA A 63 0.42 4.00 9.82
CA ALA A 63 -0.83 4.76 9.76
C ALA A 63 -2.05 3.91 10.18
N LEU A 64 -2.14 2.67 9.69
CA LEU A 64 -3.21 1.73 10.07
C LEU A 64 -3.15 1.35 11.56
N ALA A 65 -1.95 1.18 12.13
CA ALA A 65 -1.76 0.93 13.55
C ALA A 65 -2.26 2.12 14.39
N THR A 66 -1.86 3.35 14.05
CA THR A 66 -2.36 4.59 14.68
C THR A 66 -3.89 4.65 14.63
N MET A 67 -4.49 4.35 13.48
CA MET A 67 -5.96 4.29 13.34
C MET A 67 -6.59 3.31 14.33
N SER A 68 -6.01 2.12 14.46
CA SER A 68 -6.53 1.05 15.32
C SER A 68 -6.32 1.34 16.81
N GLU A 69 -5.12 1.78 17.20
CA GLU A 69 -4.76 2.01 18.61
C GLU A 69 -5.52 3.19 19.21
N HIS A 70 -5.63 4.28 18.45
CA HIS A 70 -6.25 5.51 18.91
C HIS A 70 -7.72 5.66 18.50
N HIS A 71 -8.28 4.67 17.78
CA HIS A 71 -9.63 4.73 17.23
C HIS A 71 -9.88 5.99 16.40
N THR A 72 -8.83 6.50 15.75
CA THR A 72 -8.86 7.72 14.96
C THR A 72 -9.67 7.49 13.68
N ALA A 73 -10.44 8.49 13.25
CA ALA A 73 -11.24 8.37 12.04
C ALA A 73 -10.33 8.13 10.81
N PRO A 74 -10.71 7.24 9.87
CA PRO A 74 -9.87 6.92 8.71
C PRO A 74 -9.46 8.14 7.88
N ARG A 75 -10.34 9.14 7.78
CA ARG A 75 -10.06 10.39 7.05
C ARG A 75 -8.96 11.22 7.71
N GLU A 76 -8.93 11.27 9.03
CA GLU A 76 -7.91 12.01 9.78
C GLU A 76 -6.55 11.34 9.64
N VAL A 77 -6.50 10.01 9.74
CA VAL A 77 -5.27 9.23 9.52
C VAL A 77 -4.77 9.38 8.08
N ALA A 78 -5.66 9.35 7.09
CA ALA A 78 -5.27 9.57 5.70
C ALA A 78 -4.70 10.98 5.47
N GLN A 79 -5.29 12.01 6.07
CA GLN A 79 -4.77 13.38 5.99
C GLN A 79 -3.42 13.52 6.69
N ALA A 80 -3.24 12.90 7.87
CA ALA A 80 -1.96 12.85 8.56
C ALA A 80 -0.90 12.15 7.70
N PHE A 81 -1.20 10.99 7.12
CA PHE A 81 -0.31 10.28 6.22
C PHE A 81 0.13 11.16 5.03
N LEU A 82 -0.81 11.86 4.38
CA LEU A 82 -0.46 12.76 3.27
C LEU A 82 0.40 13.95 3.73
N LYS A 83 0.20 14.47 4.95
CA LYS A 83 1.03 15.55 5.51
C LYS A 83 2.44 15.07 5.86
N GLU A 84 2.54 13.87 6.43
CA GLU A 84 3.79 13.29 6.92
C GLU A 84 4.65 12.68 5.81
N HIS A 85 4.03 12.24 4.70
CA HIS A 85 4.68 11.53 3.61
C HIS A 85 4.50 12.21 2.23
N PRO A 86 4.90 13.48 2.04
CA PRO A 86 4.85 14.15 0.75
C PRO A 86 5.66 13.44 -0.34
N GLU A 87 6.76 12.80 0.02
CA GLU A 87 7.60 12.03 -0.90
C GLU A 87 6.85 10.87 -1.57
N VAL A 88 5.84 10.32 -0.91
CA VAL A 88 5.05 9.19 -1.43
C VAL A 88 4.07 9.69 -2.49
N TRP A 89 3.18 10.62 -2.14
CA TRP A 89 2.08 10.98 -3.03
C TRP A 89 2.48 11.98 -4.12
N LYS A 90 3.55 12.77 -3.94
CA LYS A 90 4.04 13.66 -5.00
C LYS A 90 4.52 12.88 -6.22
N ALA A 91 5.04 11.67 -6.04
CA ALA A 91 5.45 10.79 -7.14
C ALA A 91 4.28 10.33 -8.03
N TRP A 92 3.05 10.35 -7.51
CA TRP A 92 1.86 9.94 -8.25
C TRP A 92 1.38 11.03 -9.21
N LEU A 93 1.71 12.28 -8.94
CA LEU A 93 1.10 13.46 -9.56
C LEU A 93 2.05 14.17 -10.53
N THR A 94 1.48 15.05 -11.35
CA THR A 94 2.26 16.09 -12.01
C THR A 94 2.61 17.18 -11.00
N GLU A 95 3.69 17.92 -11.25
CA GLU A 95 4.16 18.99 -10.38
C GLU A 95 3.06 20.03 -10.06
N ASP A 96 2.27 20.44 -11.06
CA ASP A 96 1.22 21.44 -10.88
C ASP A 96 0.07 20.94 -9.99
N VAL A 97 -0.27 19.65 -10.06
CA VAL A 97 -1.31 19.04 -9.22
C VAL A 97 -0.75 18.80 -7.82
N ALA A 98 0.52 18.39 -7.73
CA ALA A 98 1.18 18.16 -6.46
C ALA A 98 1.22 19.42 -5.59
N GLN A 99 1.54 20.57 -6.19
CA GLN A 99 1.52 21.87 -5.50
C GLN A 99 0.13 22.26 -5.01
N LYS A 100 -0.93 21.99 -5.79
CA LYS A 100 -2.32 22.25 -5.40
C LYS A 100 -2.74 21.37 -4.21
N VAL A 101 -2.38 20.09 -4.24
CA VAL A 101 -2.65 19.14 -3.14
C VAL A 101 -1.89 19.58 -1.88
N GLU A 102 -0.61 19.90 -1.99
CA GLU A 102 0.20 20.39 -0.86
C GLU A 102 -0.41 21.65 -0.22
N ALA A 103 -0.87 22.60 -1.04
CA ALA A 103 -1.52 23.80 -0.54
C ALA A 103 -2.85 23.50 0.19
N SER A 104 -3.59 22.47 -0.26
CA SER A 104 -4.84 22.04 0.37
C SER A 104 -4.66 21.24 1.67
N LEU A 105 -3.45 20.70 1.89
CA LEU A 105 -3.08 19.96 3.08
C LEU A 105 -2.51 20.85 4.18
N LYS A 106 -2.48 22.18 4.03
CA LYS A 106 -2.06 23.09 5.11
C LYS A 106 -3.11 23.18 6.22
#